data_AF-A0A535WVS2-F1
#
_entry.id   AF-A0A535WVS2-F1
#
_cell.length_a   1.000
_cell.length_b   1.000
_cell.length_c   1.000
_cell.angle_alpha   90.00
_cell.angle_beta   90.00
_cell.angle_gamma   90.00
#
_symmetry.space_group_name_H-M   'P 1'
#
loop_
_entity.id
_entity.type
_entity.pdbx_description
1 polymer ?
#
loop_
_entity_poly.entity_id
_entity_poly.type
_entity_poly.pdbx_seq_one_letter_code
_entity_poly.pdbx_strand_id
1 'polypeptide(L)'
;MTIKVPAPFAGISDLGFTARYRAQHFNEPQRDVPLLFEGPEPPMRRLTEVLRLLSETHSTTYIWTNPVMLSDEVVILAFRDRSVDGQTLSDGARIADYVLNLVRPVVFTFLHDCAAVAHLRLSEKIEMRVSAERRSIAEFALPLQDIVQPNGERLLWGVAS
;
A
#
# COMPACT_ATOMS: atom_id res chain seq x y z
N MET A 1 -6.48 -10.00 8.48
CA MET A 1 -6.56 -8.55 8.82
C MET A 1 -6.62 -7.75 7.52
N THR A 2 -7.26 -6.59 7.51
CA THR A 2 -7.29 -5.67 6.37
C THR A 2 -6.97 -4.26 6.82
N ILE A 3 -6.26 -3.51 5.99
CA ILE A 3 -6.05 -2.08 6.15
C ILE A 3 -6.66 -1.39 4.94
N LYS A 4 -7.65 -0.53 5.16
CA LYS A 4 -8.27 0.30 4.12
C LYS A 4 -7.68 1.70 4.16
N VAL A 5 -7.33 2.23 3.00
CA VAL A 5 -6.79 3.58 2.82
C VAL A 5 -7.66 4.30 1.78
N PRO A 6 -8.66 5.08 2.21
CA PRO A 6 -9.47 5.88 1.30
C PRO A 6 -8.69 7.10 0.79
N ALA A 7 -8.97 7.52 -0.45
CA ALA A 7 -8.51 8.79 -1.03
C ALA A 7 -7.01 9.13 -0.80
N PRO A 8 -6.07 8.20 -1.06
CA PRO A 8 -4.65 8.46 -0.78
C PRO A 8 -4.01 9.46 -1.75
N PHE A 9 -4.63 9.70 -2.91
CA PHE A 9 -4.11 10.58 -3.97
C PHE A 9 -4.79 11.95 -3.93
N ALA A 10 -4.00 13.01 -4.09
CA ALA A 10 -4.53 14.36 -4.08
C ALA A 10 -5.52 14.58 -5.25
N GLY A 11 -6.65 15.23 -4.96
CA GLY A 11 -7.66 15.58 -5.96
C GLY A 11 -8.64 14.47 -6.34
N ILE A 12 -8.55 13.28 -5.73
CA ILE A 12 -9.43 12.13 -6.04
C ILE A 12 -9.95 11.52 -4.73
N SER A 13 -11.26 11.62 -4.48
CA SER A 13 -11.87 11.15 -3.22
C SER A 13 -12.50 9.76 -3.32
N ASP A 14 -12.79 9.28 -4.52
CA ASP A 14 -13.51 8.04 -4.82
C ASP A 14 -12.59 6.88 -5.22
N LEU A 15 -11.28 7.09 -5.17
CA LEU A 15 -10.27 6.05 -5.37
C LEU A 15 -9.60 5.73 -4.02
N GLY A 16 -9.56 4.44 -3.67
CA GLY A 16 -8.84 3.97 -2.48
C GLY A 16 -8.21 2.60 -2.69
N PHE A 17 -7.53 2.08 -1.66
CA PHE A 17 -7.04 0.72 -1.68
C PHE A 17 -7.18 -0.01 -0.35
N THR A 18 -7.14 -1.34 -0.43
CA THR A 18 -7.19 -2.24 0.71
C THR A 18 -6.01 -3.22 0.67
N ALA A 19 -5.13 -3.15 1.66
CA ALA A 19 -4.14 -4.19 1.89
C ALA A 19 -4.77 -5.35 2.69
N ARG A 20 -4.61 -6.59 2.22
CA ARG A 20 -5.20 -7.78 2.87
C ARG A 20 -4.11 -8.73 3.37
N TYR A 21 -4.03 -8.87 4.68
CA TYR A 21 -3.11 -9.78 5.36
C TYR A 21 -3.82 -11.08 5.67
N ARG A 22 -3.30 -12.18 5.13
CA ARG A 22 -3.75 -13.53 5.46
C ARG A 22 -3.18 -13.93 6.82
N ALA A 23 -3.95 -14.74 7.56
CA ALA A 23 -3.45 -15.38 8.77
C ALA A 23 -2.24 -16.26 8.42
N GLN A 24 -1.19 -16.14 9.22
CA GLN A 24 0.08 -16.85 9.07
C GLN A 24 0.59 -17.21 10.46
N HIS A 25 1.17 -18.40 10.59
CA HIS A 25 1.86 -18.78 11.82
C HIS A 25 3.18 -18.02 11.92
N PHE A 26 3.68 -17.83 13.14
CA PHE A 26 4.87 -17.01 13.42
C PHE A 26 6.15 -17.49 12.69
N ASN A 27 6.23 -18.77 12.35
CA ASN A 27 7.38 -19.37 11.67
C ASN A 27 7.17 -19.56 10.14
N GLU A 28 6.07 -19.04 9.58
CA GLU A 28 5.86 -19.09 8.12
C GLU A 28 6.54 -17.89 7.43
N PRO A 29 7.15 -18.09 6.25
CA PRO A 29 7.60 -16.97 5.41
C PRO A 29 6.45 -15.98 5.16
N GLN A 30 6.76 -14.69 5.16
CA GLN A 30 5.75 -13.66 4.92
C GLN A 30 5.11 -13.86 3.55
N ARG A 31 3.83 -14.22 3.53
CA ARG A 31 3.05 -14.34 2.29
C ARG A 31 2.87 -12.98 1.65
N ASP A 32 2.79 -12.99 0.33
CA ASP A 32 2.41 -11.85 -0.48
C ASP A 32 1.18 -11.14 0.10
N VAL A 33 1.28 -9.81 0.21
CA VAL A 33 0.21 -8.95 0.70
C VAL A 33 -0.45 -8.28 -0.50
N PRO A 34 -1.63 -8.72 -0.94
CA PRO A 34 -2.36 -8.06 -2.01
C PRO A 34 -2.92 -6.70 -1.57
N LEU A 35 -2.76 -5.72 -2.45
CA LEU A 35 -3.40 -4.42 -2.44
C LEU A 35 -4.47 -4.44 -3.53
N LEU A 36 -5.72 -4.29 -3.12
CA LEU A 36 -6.86 -4.13 -4.02
C LEU A 36 -7.18 -2.64 -4.13
N PHE A 37 -7.21 -2.11 -5.35
CA PHE A 37 -7.55 -0.73 -5.63
C PHE A 37 -8.94 -0.67 -6.27
N GLU A 38 -9.74 0.28 -5.83
CA GLU A 38 -11.12 0.48 -6.29
C GLU A 38 -11.32 1.98 -6.54
N GLY A 39 -11.92 2.32 -7.68
CA GLY A 39 -12.20 3.71 -8.05
C GLY A 39 -12.79 3.83 -9.46
N PRO A 40 -13.07 5.06 -9.94
CA PRO A 40 -13.65 5.25 -11.26
C PRO A 40 -12.65 4.92 -12.37
N GLU A 41 -13.17 4.45 -13.50
CA GLU A 41 -12.36 3.92 -14.61
C GLU A 41 -11.23 4.87 -15.09
N PRO A 42 -11.46 6.17 -15.37
CA PRO A 42 -10.40 7.02 -15.93
C PRO A 42 -9.12 7.13 -15.08
N PRO A 43 -9.18 7.46 -13.76
CA PRO A 43 -7.99 7.44 -12.92
C PRO A 43 -7.44 6.02 -12.68
N MET A 44 -8.28 4.98 -12.71
CA MET A 44 -7.81 3.59 -12.56
C MET A 44 -6.94 3.12 -13.72
N ARG A 45 -7.26 3.52 -14.97
CA ARG A 45 -6.37 3.27 -16.12
C ARG A 45 -5.00 3.93 -15.93
N ARG A 46 -4.99 5.19 -15.49
CA ARG A 46 -3.75 5.93 -15.19
C ARG A 46 -2.96 5.31 -14.04
N LEU A 47 -3.66 4.89 -12.99
CA LEU A 47 -3.06 4.21 -11.84
C LEU A 47 -2.37 2.92 -12.29
N THR A 48 -3.00 2.13 -13.16
CA THR A 48 -2.43 0.87 -13.64
C THR A 48 -1.09 1.07 -14.36
N GLU A 49 -0.94 2.14 -15.14
CA GLU A 49 0.36 2.50 -15.73
C GLU A 49 1.42 2.81 -14.67
N VAL A 50 1.03 3.52 -13.60
CA VAL A 50 1.92 3.82 -12.47
C VAL A 50 2.29 2.54 -11.72
N LEU A 51 1.32 1.67 -11.43
CA LEU A 51 1.58 0.40 -10.76
C LEU A 51 2.52 -0.49 -11.56
N ARG A 52 2.43 -0.46 -12.90
CA ARG A 52 3.39 -1.16 -13.76
C ARG A 52 4.80 -0.58 -13.63
N LEU A 53 4.94 0.75 -13.61
CA LEU A 53 6.23 1.39 -13.32
C LEU A 53 6.79 0.94 -11.96
N LEU A 54 5.96 0.88 -10.92
CA LEU A 54 6.39 0.40 -9.60
C LEU A 54 6.78 -1.08 -9.60
N SER A 55 6.13 -1.92 -10.41
CA SER A 55 6.54 -3.33 -10.54
C SER A 55 7.88 -3.53 -11.24
N GLU A 56 8.33 -2.53 -12.00
CA GLU A 56 9.62 -2.52 -12.70
C GLU A 56 10.75 -1.97 -11.83
N THR A 57 10.44 -1.39 -10.64
CA THR A 57 11.50 -0.93 -9.73
C THR A 57 12.13 -2.09 -8.96
N HIS A 58 13.45 -1.98 -8.81
CA HIS A 58 14.25 -2.99 -8.12
C HIS A 58 14.59 -2.51 -6.71
N SER A 59 13.86 -3.01 -5.72
CA SER A 59 14.25 -2.95 -4.32
C SER A 59 14.98 -4.24 -3.94
N THR A 60 15.96 -4.13 -3.05
CA THR A 60 16.68 -5.29 -2.49
C THR A 60 15.88 -6.00 -1.40
N THR A 61 14.91 -5.31 -0.79
CA THR A 61 14.18 -5.80 0.39
C THR A 61 12.74 -6.21 0.10
N TYR A 62 12.20 -5.88 -1.08
CA TYR A 62 10.85 -6.28 -1.50
C TYR A 62 10.69 -6.18 -3.01
N ILE A 63 9.59 -6.71 -3.54
CA ILE A 63 9.13 -6.43 -4.90
C ILE A 63 7.63 -6.14 -4.94
N TRP A 64 7.23 -5.37 -5.95
CA TRP A 64 5.86 -5.23 -6.40
C TRP A 64 5.62 -6.21 -7.56
N THR A 65 4.54 -6.99 -7.49
CA THR A 65 4.15 -7.84 -8.62
C THR A 65 3.60 -7.01 -9.77
N ASN A 66 3.55 -7.57 -10.98
CA ASN A 66 2.80 -6.95 -12.07
C ASN A 66 1.34 -6.71 -11.65
N PRO A 67 0.75 -5.54 -11.93
CA PRO A 67 -0.65 -5.28 -11.67
C PRO A 67 -1.54 -6.15 -12.56
N VAL A 68 -2.66 -6.62 -12.02
CA VAL A 68 -3.68 -7.41 -12.73
C VAL A 68 -5.00 -6.65 -12.65
N MET A 69 -5.56 -6.31 -13.82
CA MET A 69 -6.89 -5.73 -13.92
C MET A 69 -7.94 -6.82 -13.71
N LEU A 70 -8.85 -6.61 -12.76
CA LEU A 70 -10.02 -7.47 -12.57
C LEU A 70 -11.25 -6.92 -13.31
N SER A 71 -11.31 -5.59 -13.43
CA SER A 71 -12.25 -4.82 -14.24
C SER A 71 -11.68 -3.41 -14.47
N ASP A 72 -12.34 -2.56 -15.25
CA ASP A 72 -11.90 -1.17 -15.46
C ASP A 72 -11.87 -0.33 -14.17
N GLU A 73 -12.60 -0.75 -13.13
CA GLU A 73 -12.73 -0.07 -11.84
C GLU A 73 -11.92 -0.74 -10.72
N VAL A 74 -11.28 -1.88 -10.99
CA VAL A 74 -10.59 -2.69 -9.98
C VAL A 74 -9.27 -3.26 -10.48
N VAL A 75 -8.16 -2.90 -9.82
CA VAL A 75 -6.82 -3.47 -10.07
C VAL A 75 -6.27 -4.09 -8.79
N ILE A 76 -5.51 -5.18 -8.95
CA ILE A 76 -4.80 -5.83 -7.85
C ILE A 76 -3.30 -5.88 -8.14
N LEU A 77 -2.51 -5.67 -7.10
CA LEU A 77 -1.05 -5.73 -7.04
C LEU A 77 -0.70 -6.46 -5.74
N ALA A 78 0.44 -7.11 -5.64
CA ALA A 78 0.92 -7.65 -4.37
C ALA A 78 2.31 -7.13 -4.02
N PHE A 79 2.49 -6.87 -2.73
CA PHE A 79 3.79 -6.72 -2.10
C PHE A 79 4.35 -8.10 -1.76
N ARG A 80 5.60 -8.35 -2.12
CA ARG A 80 6.34 -9.54 -1.68
C ARG A 80 7.59 -9.09 -0.93
N ASP A 81 7.66 -9.49 0.34
CA ASP A 81 8.85 -9.27 1.15
C ASP A 81 10.02 -10.12 0.64
N ARG A 82 11.20 -9.51 0.58
CA ARG A 82 12.49 -10.16 0.29
C ARG A 82 13.55 -9.85 1.35
N SER A 83 13.17 -9.17 2.43
CA SER A 83 14.11 -8.71 3.45
C SER A 83 14.75 -9.86 4.25
N VAL A 84 14.10 -11.02 4.28
CA VAL A 84 14.53 -12.21 5.05
C VAL A 84 15.01 -13.37 4.16
N ASP A 85 15.30 -13.13 2.88
CA ASP A 85 15.87 -14.17 2.01
C ASP A 85 17.24 -14.64 2.57
N GLY A 86 17.24 -15.78 3.28
CA GLY A 86 18.43 -16.40 3.85
C GLY A 86 18.59 -16.38 5.38
N GLN A 87 17.61 -15.93 6.18
CA GLN A 87 17.70 -15.97 7.65
C GLN A 87 16.49 -16.64 8.32
N THR A 88 16.73 -17.72 9.07
CA THR A 88 15.73 -18.33 9.96
C THR A 88 15.53 -17.43 11.19
N LEU A 89 14.37 -16.77 11.27
CA LEU A 89 13.97 -15.95 12.42
C LEU A 89 13.70 -16.85 13.64
N SER A 90 14.60 -16.83 14.62
CA SER A 90 14.34 -17.39 15.95
C SER A 90 13.75 -16.34 16.88
N ASP A 91 12.65 -16.71 17.53
CA ASP A 91 12.06 -16.24 18.77
C ASP A 91 11.77 -14.74 18.99
N GLY A 92 10.46 -14.47 19.12
CA GLY A 92 9.93 -13.79 20.30
C GLY A 92 9.88 -12.26 20.27
N ALA A 93 8.93 -11.68 19.51
CA ALA A 93 8.49 -10.30 19.74
C ALA A 93 6.95 -10.16 19.59
N ARG A 94 6.40 -9.29 20.42
CA ARG A 94 5.01 -9.23 20.89
C ARG A 94 4.03 -8.78 19.80
N ILE A 95 2.77 -9.22 19.92
CA ILE A 95 1.64 -8.97 19.01
C ILE A 95 1.35 -7.47 18.75
N ALA A 96 1.82 -6.55 19.61
CA ALA A 96 1.70 -5.10 19.40
C ALA A 96 2.76 -4.54 18.43
N ASP A 97 4.00 -5.04 18.48
CA ASP A 97 5.04 -4.69 17.50
C ASP A 97 4.69 -5.27 16.12
N TYR A 98 3.95 -6.38 16.08
CA TYR A 98 3.48 -7.02 14.85
C TYR A 98 2.56 -6.12 14.01
N VAL A 99 1.65 -5.34 14.60
CA VAL A 99 0.77 -4.44 13.82
C VAL A 99 1.58 -3.28 13.21
N LEU A 100 2.51 -2.70 13.96
CA LEU A 100 3.42 -1.67 13.48
C LEU A 100 4.40 -2.23 12.42
N ASN A 101 4.85 -3.47 12.59
CA ASN A 101 5.68 -4.22 11.64
C ASN A 101 4.89 -4.78 10.44
N LEU A 102 3.55 -4.71 10.42
CA LEU A 102 2.74 -5.15 9.28
C LEU A 102 2.21 -3.96 8.46
N VAL A 103 1.81 -2.87 9.11
CA VAL A 103 1.29 -1.65 8.45
C VAL A 103 2.41 -0.91 7.72
N ARG A 104 3.57 -0.70 8.38
CA ARG A 104 4.71 0.04 7.79
C ARG A 104 5.25 -0.57 6.49
N PRO A 105 5.59 -1.87 6.41
CA PRO A 105 6.31 -2.37 5.23
C PRO A 105 5.48 -2.40 3.96
N VAL A 106 4.15 -2.35 4.02
CA VAL A 106 3.32 -2.45 2.80
C VAL A 106 2.64 -1.13 2.47
N VAL A 107 1.84 -0.59 3.39
CA VAL A 107 1.05 0.62 3.11
C VAL A 107 1.97 1.83 2.97
N PHE A 108 2.92 2.01 3.89
CA PHE A 108 3.81 3.17 3.82
C PHE A 108 4.84 3.02 2.72
N THR A 109 5.36 1.82 2.48
CA THR A 109 6.22 1.56 1.32
C THR A 109 5.50 1.85 0.02
N PHE A 110 4.25 1.43 -0.13
CA PHE A 110 3.45 1.74 -1.32
C PHE A 110 3.28 3.25 -1.53
N LEU A 111 2.87 3.97 -0.48
CA LEU A 111 2.70 5.42 -0.53
C LEU A 111 4.03 6.13 -0.82
N HIS A 112 5.11 5.69 -0.16
CA HIS A 112 6.45 6.17 -0.39
C HIS A 112 6.84 6.00 -1.86
N ASP A 113 6.65 4.82 -2.46
CA ASP A 113 7.02 4.58 -3.85
C ASP A 113 6.14 5.37 -4.82
N CYS A 114 4.86 5.54 -4.52
CA CYS A 114 4.00 6.43 -5.30
C CYS A 114 4.57 7.85 -5.37
N ALA A 115 5.03 8.41 -4.24
CA ALA A 115 5.58 9.75 -4.18
C ALA A 115 7.04 9.83 -4.69
N ALA A 116 7.91 8.91 -4.29
CA ALA A 116 9.35 8.99 -4.55
C ALA A 116 9.73 8.45 -5.94
N VAL A 117 9.04 7.42 -6.44
CA VAL A 117 9.33 6.80 -7.74
C VAL A 117 8.42 7.34 -8.82
N ALA A 118 7.10 7.36 -8.57
CA ALA A 118 6.13 7.79 -9.57
C ALA A 118 5.82 9.29 -9.52
N HIS A 119 6.41 10.02 -8.56
CA HIS A 119 6.20 11.45 -8.33
C HIS A 119 4.74 11.84 -8.12
N LEU A 120 3.90 10.88 -7.70
CA LEU A 120 2.49 11.12 -7.44
C LEU A 120 2.30 11.98 -6.19
N ARG A 121 1.48 13.01 -6.33
CA ARG A 121 1.04 13.83 -5.22
C ARG A 121 0.01 13.09 -4.40
N LEU A 122 0.37 12.82 -3.16
CA LEU A 122 -0.51 12.20 -2.18
C LEU A 122 -1.32 13.25 -1.42
N SER A 123 -2.44 12.82 -0.84
CA SER A 123 -3.26 13.64 0.05
C SER A 123 -2.43 14.08 1.27
N GLU A 124 -2.59 15.34 1.69
CA GLU A 124 -1.85 15.92 2.84
C GLU A 124 -2.11 15.20 4.17
N LYS A 125 -3.23 14.47 4.23
CA LYS A 125 -3.64 13.63 5.35
C LYS A 125 -4.02 12.26 4.81
N ILE A 126 -3.40 11.22 5.35
CA ILE A 126 -3.68 9.82 5.01
C ILE A 126 -4.52 9.21 6.12
N GLU A 127 -5.72 8.77 5.75
CA GLU A 127 -6.63 8.07 6.65
C GLU A 127 -6.48 6.56 6.45
N MET A 128 -6.54 5.79 7.53
CA MET A 128 -6.44 4.34 7.49
C MET A 128 -7.40 3.70 8.47
N ARG A 129 -8.05 2.61 8.05
CA ARG A 129 -8.91 1.79 8.91
C ARG A 129 -8.41 0.36 8.95
N VAL A 130 -8.11 -0.13 10.14
CA VAL A 130 -7.63 -1.50 10.39
C VAL A 130 -8.76 -2.36 10.90
N SER A 131 -8.95 -3.53 10.30
CA SER A 131 -10.01 -4.47 10.70
C SER A 131 -9.52 -5.92 10.76
N ALA A 132 -10.02 -6.69 11.72
CA ALA A 132 -9.92 -8.16 11.71
C ALA A 132 -11.29 -8.76 12.03
N GLU A 133 -11.57 -9.94 11.46
CA GLU A 133 -12.84 -10.66 11.69
C GLU A 133 -14.10 -9.78 11.56
N ARG A 134 -14.06 -8.82 10.61
CA ARG A 134 -15.12 -7.83 10.33
C ARG A 134 -15.37 -6.80 11.43
N ARG A 135 -14.52 -6.70 12.44
CA ARG A 135 -14.55 -5.65 13.46
C ARG A 135 -13.47 -4.60 13.16
N SER A 136 -13.83 -3.33 13.25
CA SER A 136 -12.84 -2.23 13.24
C SER A 136 -12.03 -2.34 14.53
N ILE A 137 -10.71 -2.36 14.38
CA ILE A 137 -9.76 -2.48 15.49
C ILE A 137 -9.15 -1.11 15.79
N ALA A 138 -8.89 -0.32 14.75
CA ALA A 138 -8.32 1.00 14.88
C ALA A 138 -8.59 1.84 13.64
N GLU A 139 -8.68 3.16 13.85
CA GLU A 139 -8.72 4.16 12.80
C GLU A 139 -7.60 5.18 13.05
N PHE A 140 -6.87 5.52 11.99
CA PHE A 140 -5.73 6.42 12.04
C PHE A 140 -5.90 7.52 11.01
N ALA A 141 -5.39 8.69 11.37
CA ALA A 141 -5.27 9.84 10.50
C ALA A 141 -3.87 10.39 10.73
N LEU A 142 -3.00 10.26 9.72
CA LEU A 142 -1.62 10.71 9.80
C LEU A 142 -1.39 11.85 8.83
N PRO A 143 -0.67 12.91 9.22
CA PRO A 143 -0.22 13.90 8.26
C PRO A 143 0.83 13.25 7.36
N LEU A 144 0.83 13.62 6.07
CA LEU A 144 1.67 12.94 5.07
C LEU A 144 3.16 12.97 5.41
N GLN A 145 3.61 14.04 6.05
CA GLN A 145 4.99 14.22 6.52
C GLN A 145 5.50 13.09 7.44
N ASP A 146 4.61 12.38 8.13
CA ASP A 146 4.97 11.27 8.99
C ASP A 146 5.09 9.94 8.22
N ILE A 147 4.75 9.95 6.92
CA ILE A 147 4.78 8.80 6.01
C ILE A 147 5.87 8.98 4.95
N VAL A 148 5.89 10.11 4.25
CA VAL A 148 6.85 10.40 3.18
C VAL A 148 7.16 11.90 3.09
N GLN A 149 8.44 12.22 2.93
CA GLN A 149 8.91 13.53 2.51
C GLN A 149 10.12 13.39 1.56
N PRO A 150 10.15 14.11 0.43
CA PRO A 150 9.12 15.04 -0.06
C PRO A 150 7.88 14.33 -0.66
N ASN A 151 6.75 15.03 -0.75
CA ASN A 151 5.59 14.55 -1.52
C ASN A 151 5.88 14.66 -3.03
N GLY A 152 5.12 13.93 -3.84
CA GLY A 152 5.15 14.11 -5.29
C GLY A 152 4.40 15.37 -5.74
N GLU A 153 4.69 15.82 -6.95
CA GLU A 153 4.09 17.02 -7.55
C GLU A 153 3.01 16.68 -8.58
N ARG A 154 3.00 15.43 -9.08
CA ARG A 154 2.14 15.01 -10.18
C ARG A 154 0.80 14.50 -9.66
N LEU A 155 -0.31 15.12 -10.07
CA LEU A 155 -1.62 14.54 -9.82
C LEU A 155 -1.81 13.22 -10.56
N LEU A 156 -2.45 12.25 -9.89
CA LEU A 156 -2.87 11.01 -10.54
C LEU A 156 -3.94 11.28 -11.60
N TRP A 157 -4.85 12.22 -11.35
CA TRP A 157 -5.93 12.58 -12.26
C TRP A 157 -6.42 13.99 -11.99
N GLY A 158 -7.01 14.62 -13.01
CA GLY A 158 -7.46 16.01 -12.95
C GLY A 158 -6.37 17.02 -13.27
N VAL A 159 -6.74 18.30 -13.25
CA VAL A 159 -5.84 19.43 -13.49
C VAL A 159 -5.27 19.89 -12.15
N ALA A 160 -3.97 20.21 -12.10
CA ALA A 160 -3.38 20.84 -10.93
C ALA A 160 -4.05 22.19 -10.69
N SER A 161 -4.86 22.28 -9.63
CA SER A 161 -5.52 23.51 -9.20
C SER A 161 -4.52 24.52 -8.67
#